data_AF-A0A562ZSV4-F1
#
_entry.id   AF-A0A562ZSV4-F1
#
_cell.length_a   1.000
_cell.length_b   1.000
_cell.length_c   1.000
_cell.angle_alpha   90.00
_cell.angle_beta   90.00
_cell.angle_gamma   90.00
#
_symmetry.space_group_name_H-M   'P 1'
#
loop_
_entity.id
_entity.type
_entity.pdbx_description
1 polymer ?
#
loop_
_entity_poly.entity_id
_entity_poly.type
_entity_poly.pdbx_seq_one_letter_code
_entity_poly.pdbx_strand_id
1 'polypeptide(L)' 'MANEATMHLQHSESVVAQMAATIFSGLAQGQAAAALNDDELIERSLAIAIKMALRAEKLVNSDEEWVRKDRGSAYLAG' A
#
# COMPACT_ATOMS: atom_id res chain seq x y z
N MET A 1 -21.34 22.86 -0.97
CA MET A 1 -20.86 21.57 -1.48
C MET A 1 -19.44 21.43 -0.98
N ALA A 2 -19.15 20.39 -0.20
CA ALA A 2 -17.80 20.15 0.31
C ALA A 2 -16.86 19.99 -0.89
N ASN A 3 -15.69 20.60 -0.84
CA ASN A 3 -14.70 20.55 -1.91
C ASN A 3 -14.15 19.12 -1.95
N GLU A 4 -14.76 18.25 -2.77
CA GLU A 4 -14.35 16.86 -2.89
C GLU A 4 -12.97 16.81 -3.54
N ALA A 5 -11.93 16.64 -2.72
CA ALA A 5 -10.58 16.41 -3.18
C ALA A 5 -10.48 14.99 -3.74
N THR A 6 -10.79 14.82 -5.03
CA THR A 6 -10.61 13.54 -5.72
C THR A 6 -9.14 13.36 -6.07
N MET A 7 -8.47 12.43 -5.38
CA MET A 7 -7.08 12.08 -5.64
C MET A 7 -7.02 10.70 -6.31
N HIS A 8 -6.52 10.64 -7.55
CA HIS A 8 -6.26 9.37 -8.21
C HIS A 8 -4.94 8.79 -7.72
N LEU A 9 -5.02 7.89 -6.74
CA LEU A 9 -3.88 7.13 -6.25
C LEU A 9 -3.54 6.00 -7.22
N GLN A 10 -2.25 5.74 -7.42
CA GLN A 10 -1.79 4.54 -8.13
C GLN A 10 -2.21 3.29 -7.34
N HIS A 11 -2.33 2.14 -8.02
CA HIS A 11 -2.79 0.90 -7.36
C HIS A 11 -1.95 0.53 -6.13
N SER A 12 -0.62 0.67 -6.23
CA SER A 12 0.31 0.46 -5.11
C SER A 12 0.05 1.41 -3.93
N GLU A 13 -0.23 2.68 -4.21
CA GLU A 13 -0.53 3.69 -3.19
C GLU A 13 -1.87 3.41 -2.50
N SER A 14 -2.87 2.95 -3.24
CA SER A 14 -4.19 2.60 -2.69
C SER A 14 -4.13 1.41 -1.72
N VAL A 15 -3.31 0.40 -2.03
CA VAL A 15 -3.10 -0.77 -1.18
C VAL A 15 -2.39 -0.37 0.11
N VAL A 16 -1.34 0.45 0.00
CA VAL A 16 -0.59 0.95 1.17
C VAL A 16 -1.50 1.82 2.05
N ALA A 17 -2.33 2.67 1.46
CA ALA A 17 -3.29 3.50 2.19
C ALA A 17 -4.33 2.65 2.95
N GLN A 18 -4.85 1.59 2.32
CA GLN A 18 -5.81 0.68 2.96
C GLN A 18 -5.19 -0.10 4.12
N MET A 19 -3.94 -0.57 3.95
CA MET A 19 -3.17 -1.19 5.03
C MET A 19 -2.93 -0.21 6.18
N ALA A 20 -2.52 1.02 5.86
CA ALA A 20 -2.28 2.08 6.83
C ALA A 20 -3.56 2.43 7.61
N ALA A 21 -4.73 2.51 6.96
CA ALA A 21 -6.00 2.75 7.63
C ALA A 21 -6.36 1.64 8.64
N THR A 22 -6.07 0.38 8.30
CA THR A 22 -6.28 -0.76 9.20
C THR A 22 -5.36 -0.68 10.43
N ILE A 23 -4.09 -0.38 10.20
CA ILE A 23 -3.10 -0.22 11.28
C ILE A 23 -3.45 0.97 12.17
N PHE A 24 -3.86 2.09 11.56
CA PHE A 24 -4.28 3.30 12.26
C PHE A 24 -5.45 3.00 13.20
N SER A 25 -6.48 2.29 12.72
CA SER A 25 -7.62 1.91 13.56
C SER A 25 -7.19 1.06 14.76
N GLY A 26 -6.25 0.12 14.56
CA GLY A 26 -5.71 -0.69 15.64
C GLY A 26 -4.88 0.12 16.65
N LEU A 27 -4.07 1.06 16.17
CA LEU A 27 -3.26 1.94 17.03
C LEU A 27 -4.13 2.94 17.81
N ALA A 28 -5.16 3.48 17.17
CA ALA A 28 -6.12 4.42 17.76
C ALA A 28 -6.99 3.78 18.86
N GLN A 29 -7.26 2.47 18.78
CA GLN A 29 -7.99 1.73 19.81
C GLN A 29 -7.12 1.32 21.00
N GLY A 30 -5.79 1.37 20.86
CA GLY A 30 -4.85 1.01 21.92
C GLY A 30 -4.62 2.15 22.93
N GLN A 31 -4.17 1.80 24.14
CA GLN A 31 -3.82 2.78 25.19
C GLN A 31 -2.70 3.77 24.77
N ALA A 32 -2.01 3.51 23.65
CA ALA A 32 -1.01 4.40 23.06
C ALA A 32 -1.61 5.62 22.34
N ALA A 33 -2.89 5.60 21.98
CA ALA A 33 -3.57 6.71 21.31
C ALA A 33 -3.72 7.95 22.22
N ALA A 34 -3.74 7.76 23.54
CA ALA A 34 -3.89 8.86 24.50
C ALA A 34 -2.66 9.78 24.58
N ALA A 35 -1.53 9.39 23.97
CA ALA A 35 -0.25 10.11 24.08
C ALA A 35 0.31 10.62 22.75
N LEU A 36 -0.31 10.26 21.61
CA LEU A 36 0.16 10.63 20.27
C LEU A 36 -0.89 11.54 19.61
N ASN A 37 -0.43 12.57 18.90
CA ASN A 37 -1.32 13.38 18.07
C ASN A 37 -1.75 12.60 16.80
N ASP A 38 -2.80 13.07 16.13
CA ASP A 38 -3.35 12.39 14.95
C ASP A 38 -2.31 12.25 13.83
N ASP A 39 -1.47 13.27 13.63
CA ASP A 39 -0.41 13.27 12.60
C ASP A 39 0.64 12.18 12.87
N GLU A 40 1.09 12.02 14.12
CA GLU A 40 2.03 10.99 14.53
C GLU A 40 1.45 9.59 14.37
N LEU A 41 0.15 9.42 14.65
CA LEU A 41 -0.55 8.16 14.41
C LEU A 41 -0.64 7.84 12.92
N ILE A 42 -0.91 8.83 12.07
CA ILE A 42 -0.96 8.68 10.61
C ILE A 42 0.43 8.29 10.08
N GLU A 43 1.48 9.05 10.44
CA GLU A 43 2.85 8.78 10.00
C GLU A 43 3.32 7.39 10.41
N ARG A 44 3.04 7.01 11.66
CA ARG A 44 3.42 5.69 12.19
C ARG A 44 2.69 4.56 11.47
N SER A 45 1.41 4.74 11.16
CA SER A 45 0.60 3.76 10.45
C SER A 45 1.11 3.55 9.02
N LEU A 46 1.42 4.64 8.32
CA LEU A 46 2.04 4.60 6.99
C LEU A 46 3.41 3.91 7.01
N ALA A 47 4.26 4.28 7.97
CA ALA A 47 5.59 3.68 8.10
C ALA A 47 5.53 2.16 8.36
N ILE A 48 4.56 1.69 9.15
CA ILE A 48 4.35 0.25 9.38
C ILE A 48 3.84 -0.42 8.10
N ALA A 49 2.84 0.17 7.42
CA ALA A 49 2.29 -0.37 6.18
C ALA A 49 3.36 -0.56 5.11
N ILE A 50 4.23 0.45 4.90
CA ILE A 50 5.35 0.38 3.95
C ILE A 50 6.34 -0.73 4.35
N LYS A 51 6.71 -0.82 5.64
CA LYS A 51 7.62 -1.88 6.13
C LYS A 51 7.03 -3.27 5.93
N MET A 52 5.72 -3.44 6.11
CA MET A 52 5.03 -4.70 5.85
C MET A 52 5.04 -5.05 4.37
N ALA A 53 4.70 -4.09 3.50
CA ALA A 53 4.73 -4.28 2.05
C ALA A 53 6.13 -4.70 1.56
N LEU A 54 7.19 -3.99 1.98
CA LEU A 54 8.57 -4.32 1.62
C LEU A 54 9.03 -5.68 2.15
N ARG A 55 8.57 -6.10 3.33
CA ARG A 55 8.89 -7.42 3.87
C ARG A 55 8.10 -8.52 3.16
N ALA A 56 6.84 -8.26 2.83
CA ALA A 56 6.03 -9.18 2.05
C ALA A 56 6.65 -9.39 0.68
N GLU A 57 7.07 -8.34 -0.03
CA GLU A 57 7.79 -8.44 -1.31
C GLU A 57 9.05 -9.32 -1.22
N LYS A 58 9.83 -9.20 -0.14
CA LYS A 58 11.05 -10.00 0.04
C LYS A 58 10.80 -11.47 0.37
N LEU A 59 9.64 -11.79 0.95
CA LEU A 59 9.31 -13.14 1.44
C LEU A 59 8.37 -13.88 0.50
N VAL A 60 7.47 -13.14 -0.14
CA VAL A 60 6.65 -13.61 -1.24
C VAL A 60 7.53 -13.47 -2.47
N ASN A 61 8.27 -14.53 -2.79
CA ASN A 61 8.76 -14.71 -4.15
C ASN A 61 7.52 -14.70 -5.04
N SER A 62 7.17 -13.54 -5.56
CA SER A 62 6.32 -13.40 -6.72
C SER A 62 7.12 -14.06 -7.84
N ASP A 63 6.98 -15.37 -8.00
CA ASP A 63 7.20 -15.99 -9.30
C ASP A 63 6.49 -15.08 -10.31
N GLU A 64 7.15 -14.81 -11.42
CA GLU A 64 6.76 -13.81 -12.43
C GLU A 64 5.39 -14.07 -13.09
N GLU A 65 4.48 -14.82 -12.45
CA GLU A 65 3.13 -15.16 -12.85
C GLU A 65 2.26 -13.93 -13.16
N TRP A 66 2.54 -12.78 -12.55
CA TRP A 66 1.85 -11.52 -12.81
C TRP A 66 2.60 -10.55 -13.73
N VAL A 67 3.81 -10.90 -14.17
CA VAL A 67 4.39 -10.26 -15.35
C VAL A 67 3.70 -10.93 -16.52
N ARG A 68 2.64 -10.30 -17.06
CA ARG A 68 2.24 -10.57 -18.45
C ARG A 68 3.48 -10.29 -19.31
N LYS A 69 4.29 -11.33 -19.54
CA LYS A 69 5.29 -11.35 -20.59
C LYS A 69 4.47 -11.20 -21.86
N ASP A 70 4.40 -9.97 -22.37
CA ASP A 70 3.92 -9.70 -23.70
C ASP A 70 4.70 -10.66 -24.61
N ARG A 71 4.05 -11.74 -25.04
CA ARG A 71 4.58 -12.60 -26.12
C ARG A 71 4.38 -11.83 -27.43
N GLY A 72 4.98 -10.65 -27.51
CA GLY A 72 5.01 -9.79 -28.67
C GLY A 72 6.30 -10.04 -29.45
N SER A 73 6.41 -11.18 -30.11
CA SER A 73 7.08 -11.32 -31.42
C SER A 73 7.14 -12.80 -31.82
N ALA A 74 6.04 -13.32 -32.34
CA ALA A 74 6.03 -14.59 -33.07
C ALA A 74 5.45 -14.43 -34.50
N TYR A 75 5.41 -13.21 -35.03
CA TYR A 75 4.82 -12.90 -36.32
C TYR A 75 5.81 -12.39 -37.38
N LEU A 76 7.12 -12.44 -37.14
CA LEU A 76 8.13 -12.04 -38.13
C LEU A 76 9.23 -13.10 -38.30
N ALA A 77 8.87 -14.20 -38.95
CA ALA A 77 9.77 -14.96 -39.81
C ALA A 77 8.88 -15.82 -40.71
N GLY A 78 8.53 -15.23 -41.86
CA GLY A 78 8.08 -15.99 -43.03
C GLY A 78 9.23 -16.76 -43.66
#